data_AF-A0A6V8N4W4-F1
#
_entry.id   AF-A0A6V8N4W4-F1
#
_cell.length_a   1.000
_cell.length_b   1.000
_cell.length_c   1.000
_cell.angle_alpha   90.00
_cell.angle_beta   90.00
_cell.angle_gamma   90.00
#
_symmetry.space_group_name_H-M   'P 1'
#
loop_
_entity.id
_entity.type
_entity.pdbx_description
1 polymer ?
#
loop_
_entity_poly.entity_id
_entity_poly.type
_entity_poly.pdbx_seq_one_letter_code
_entity_poly.pdbx_strand_id
1 'polypeptide(L)'
;MNSGFETWVSSAACREPLRQCAKQVIRRANDLALQLDDSSDNSDDYLESVTALLWQFVKEHADSVAEKAAALLAGGDESSFMAYLTRAFLSDCVDKRRTDSPFHAYYRHMRAVISREERFRYLPCGFEGSYYACSTEESLDRLPERWCQGDFSGWSRSSVPYRDIHGNSGMLALARHFWDESLRQILAEYLLPIRELVRFVTFSYPMLVTAVVDHGADTERSEGATYGVADHLLPPELVAEAWSRQSRALEFDVVDTQLESLARECVAALTGRQKLVLDLYDQELTLEEIARRLDEKGPSNIHYHLKAARSVLKQRWGLWGPPVLREFAEVDEEEFFLFYETVISFCKRESEGRSK
;
A
#
# COMPACT_ATOMS: atom_id res chain seq x y z
N MET A 1 5.07 25.21 -15.51
CA MET A 1 3.83 24.78 -16.18
C MET A 1 4.19 24.27 -17.57
N ASN A 2 4.22 22.95 -17.75
CA ASN A 2 4.52 22.31 -19.04
C ASN A 2 3.27 22.27 -19.92
N SER A 3 2.77 23.46 -20.31
CA SER A 3 1.56 23.62 -21.13
C SER A 3 1.59 22.83 -22.45
N GLY A 4 2.78 22.55 -22.98
CA GLY A 4 2.96 21.67 -24.14
C GLY A 4 2.54 20.22 -23.90
N PHE A 5 2.75 19.67 -22.69
CA PHE A 5 2.38 18.28 -22.38
C PHE A 5 0.87 18.12 -22.21
N GLU A 6 0.22 19.00 -21.45
CA GLU A 6 -1.24 19.03 -21.32
C GLU A 6 -1.93 19.24 -22.68
N THR A 7 -1.38 20.14 -23.52
CA THR A 7 -1.86 20.35 -24.89
C THR A 7 -1.68 19.09 -25.73
N TRP A 8 -0.59 18.35 -25.57
CA TRP A 8 -0.33 17.09 -26.27
C TRP A 8 -1.29 15.98 -25.81
N VAL A 9 -1.47 15.74 -24.50
CA VAL A 9 -2.42 14.75 -23.91
C VAL A 9 -3.87 15.06 -24.28
N SER A 10 -4.20 16.35 -24.48
CA SER A 10 -5.52 16.80 -24.93
C SER A 10 -5.71 16.76 -26.45
N SER A 11 -4.66 16.47 -27.21
CA SER A 11 -4.68 16.43 -28.68
C SER A 11 -4.80 15.00 -29.22
N ALA A 12 -5.26 14.87 -30.46
CA ALA A 12 -5.23 13.57 -31.15
C ALA A 12 -3.80 13.00 -31.32
N ALA A 13 -2.75 13.82 -31.15
CA ALA A 13 -1.35 13.39 -31.33
C ALA A 13 -0.82 12.50 -30.20
N CYS A 14 -1.50 12.41 -29.04
CA CYS A 14 -1.09 11.49 -27.97
C CYS A 14 -1.56 10.04 -28.20
N ARG A 15 -2.61 9.81 -29.01
CA ARG A 15 -3.27 8.50 -29.09
C ARG A 15 -2.35 7.39 -29.59
N GLU A 16 -1.59 7.63 -30.65
CA GLU A 16 -0.69 6.61 -31.21
C GLU A 16 0.50 6.30 -30.27
N PRO A 17 1.24 7.28 -29.71
CA PRO A 17 2.25 7.00 -28.69
C PRO A 17 1.71 6.25 -27.47
N LEU A 18 0.50 6.58 -26.98
CA LEU A 18 -0.13 5.86 -25.87
C LEU A 18 -0.54 4.43 -26.26
N ARG A 19 -1.03 4.20 -27.49
CA ARG A 19 -1.31 2.85 -28.01
C ARG A 19 -0.03 2.01 -28.15
N GLN A 20 1.10 2.64 -28.44
CA GLN A 20 2.41 1.96 -28.45
C GLN A 20 2.91 1.65 -27.04
N CYS A 21 2.70 2.55 -26.07
CA CYS A 21 2.92 2.28 -24.64
C CYS A 21 2.05 1.09 -24.17
N ALA A 22 0.77 1.05 -24.54
CA ALA A 22 -0.17 0.01 -24.15
C ALA A 22 0.31 -1.40 -24.56
N LYS A 23 0.91 -1.55 -25.75
CA LYS A 23 1.53 -2.81 -26.17
C LYS A 23 2.70 -3.24 -25.27
N GLN A 24 3.51 -2.30 -24.78
CA GLN A 24 4.60 -2.61 -23.84
C GLN A 24 4.09 -2.93 -22.44
N VAL A 25 3.08 -2.17 -21.99
CA VAL A 25 2.37 -2.38 -20.72
C VAL A 25 1.71 -3.75 -20.68
N ILE A 26 0.91 -4.13 -21.68
CA ILE A 26 0.26 -5.45 -21.76
C ILE A 26 1.30 -6.58 -21.67
N ARG A 27 2.40 -6.47 -22.42
CA ARG A 27 3.46 -7.48 -22.39
C ARG A 27 4.05 -7.64 -20.99
N ARG A 28 4.43 -6.53 -20.35
CA ARG A 28 5.04 -6.56 -19.00
C ARG A 28 4.02 -6.94 -17.91
N ALA A 29 2.75 -6.55 -18.06
CA ALA A 29 1.68 -6.97 -17.16
C ALA A 29 1.50 -8.50 -17.22
N ASN A 30 1.52 -9.09 -18.43
CA ASN A 30 1.50 -10.55 -18.58
C ASN A 30 2.74 -11.22 -17.95
N ASP A 31 3.94 -10.65 -18.14
CA ASP A 31 5.17 -11.13 -17.47
C ASP A 31 5.07 -11.07 -15.93
N LEU A 32 4.30 -10.11 -15.39
CA LEU A 32 4.02 -9.91 -13.96
C LEU A 32 2.76 -10.65 -13.45
N ALA A 33 2.02 -11.35 -14.32
CA ALA A 33 0.69 -11.92 -14.03
C ALA A 33 -0.34 -10.87 -13.51
N LEU A 34 -0.24 -9.64 -14.01
CA LEU A 34 -1.11 -8.51 -13.70
C LEU A 34 -2.28 -8.42 -14.70
N GLN A 35 -3.50 -8.37 -14.18
CA GLN A 35 -4.74 -8.25 -14.96
C GLN A 35 -5.20 -6.78 -14.98
N LEU A 36 -4.98 -6.11 -16.11
CA LEU A 36 -5.20 -4.66 -16.23
C LEU A 36 -6.67 -4.28 -16.43
N ASP A 37 -7.45 -5.19 -17.01
CA ASP A 37 -8.87 -5.02 -17.30
C ASP A 37 -9.53 -6.41 -17.39
N ASP A 38 -10.80 -6.48 -17.03
CA ASP A 38 -11.63 -7.69 -17.01
C ASP A 38 -12.62 -7.75 -18.19
N SER A 39 -12.66 -6.71 -19.04
CA SER A 39 -13.82 -6.44 -19.89
C SER A 39 -13.81 -7.02 -21.32
N SER A 40 -12.75 -7.69 -21.78
CA SER A 40 -12.63 -8.09 -23.20
C SER A 40 -11.87 -9.39 -23.54
N ASP A 41 -12.61 -10.30 -24.20
CA ASP A 41 -12.18 -11.42 -25.08
C ASP A 41 -11.19 -11.07 -26.21
N ASN A 42 -11.30 -9.86 -26.74
CA ASN A 42 -10.71 -9.48 -28.03
C ASN A 42 -9.42 -8.67 -27.84
N SER A 43 -8.34 -9.09 -28.49
CA SER A 43 -7.02 -8.48 -28.37
C SER A 43 -6.96 -7.01 -28.82
N ASP A 44 -7.77 -6.59 -29.80
CA ASP A 44 -7.79 -5.18 -30.24
C ASP A 44 -8.61 -4.30 -29.27
N ASP A 45 -9.72 -4.82 -28.75
CA ASP A 45 -10.55 -4.09 -27.78
C ASP A 45 -9.85 -4.01 -26.41
N TYR A 46 -9.14 -5.06 -25.98
CA TYR A 46 -8.28 -5.03 -24.79
C TYR A 46 -7.12 -4.03 -24.95
N LEU A 47 -6.53 -3.92 -26.16
CA LEU A 47 -5.51 -2.92 -26.44
C LEU A 47 -6.06 -1.49 -26.35
N GLU A 48 -7.25 -1.22 -26.90
CA GLU A 48 -7.89 0.11 -26.75
C GLU A 48 -8.29 0.39 -25.30
N SER A 49 -8.74 -0.62 -24.54
CA SER A 49 -9.04 -0.49 -23.10
C SER A 49 -7.79 -0.12 -22.29
N VAL A 50 -6.68 -0.86 -22.44
CA VAL A 50 -5.42 -0.52 -21.77
C VAL A 50 -4.85 0.83 -22.26
N THR A 51 -5.09 1.21 -23.52
CA THR A 51 -4.74 2.55 -24.03
C THR A 51 -5.57 3.64 -23.34
N ALA A 52 -6.86 3.40 -23.07
CA ALA A 52 -7.72 4.30 -22.32
C ALA A 52 -7.31 4.39 -20.84
N LEU A 53 -6.96 3.28 -20.20
CA LEU A 53 -6.40 3.26 -18.84
C LEU A 53 -5.08 4.02 -18.76
N LEU A 54 -4.19 3.86 -19.73
CA LEU A 54 -2.93 4.64 -19.82
C LEU A 54 -3.17 6.13 -20.01
N TRP A 55 -4.11 6.51 -20.88
CA TRP A 55 -4.49 7.91 -21.06
C TRP A 55 -5.10 8.50 -19.77
N GLN A 56 -5.95 7.74 -19.09
CA GLN A 56 -6.54 8.10 -17.81
C GLN A 56 -5.44 8.28 -16.74
N PHE A 57 -4.50 7.34 -16.62
CA PHE A 57 -3.34 7.46 -15.73
C PHE A 57 -2.48 8.69 -16.02
N VAL A 58 -2.13 8.94 -17.28
CA VAL A 58 -1.34 10.12 -17.71
C VAL A 58 -2.05 11.43 -17.38
N LYS A 59 -3.39 11.43 -17.42
CA LYS A 59 -4.23 12.58 -17.12
C LYS A 59 -4.43 12.78 -15.61
N GLU A 60 -4.53 11.71 -14.83
CA GLU A 60 -4.63 11.73 -13.37
C GLU A 60 -3.31 12.09 -12.70
N HIS A 61 -2.20 11.56 -13.22
CA HIS A 61 -0.83 11.81 -12.74
C HIS A 61 -0.10 12.83 -13.61
N ALA A 62 -0.85 13.73 -14.27
CA ALA A 62 -0.29 14.69 -15.21
C ALA A 62 0.84 15.50 -14.57
N ASP A 63 0.67 16.02 -13.35
CA ASP A 63 1.71 16.86 -12.73
C ASP A 63 3.00 16.11 -12.38
N SER A 64 2.91 14.86 -11.87
CA SER A 64 4.09 14.07 -11.48
C SER A 64 4.78 13.36 -12.65
N VAL A 65 4.03 13.05 -13.71
CA VAL A 65 4.54 12.41 -14.92
C VAL A 65 5.01 13.45 -15.96
N ALA A 66 4.35 14.60 -16.09
CA ALA A 66 4.60 15.56 -17.16
C ALA A 66 5.98 16.20 -17.14
N GLU A 67 6.62 16.42 -15.99
CA GLU A 67 7.94 17.07 -16.00
C GLU A 67 8.97 16.20 -16.73
N LYS A 68 9.06 14.93 -16.33
CA LYS A 68 9.98 13.96 -16.93
C LYS A 68 9.50 13.48 -18.30
N ALA A 69 8.20 13.27 -18.49
CA ALA A 69 7.64 12.84 -19.76
C ALA A 69 7.76 13.93 -20.85
N ALA A 70 7.49 15.20 -20.53
CA ALA A 70 7.63 16.30 -21.48
C ALA A 70 9.09 16.55 -21.86
N ALA A 71 10.04 16.40 -20.91
CA ALA A 71 11.46 16.52 -21.21
C ALA A 71 11.92 15.44 -22.21
N LEU A 72 11.45 14.19 -22.04
CA LEU A 72 11.78 13.08 -22.95
C LEU A 72 11.13 13.25 -24.34
N LEU A 73 9.87 13.69 -24.39
CA LEU A 73 9.17 14.01 -25.66
C LEU A 73 9.83 15.20 -26.39
N ALA A 74 10.18 16.27 -25.67
CA ALA A 74 10.85 17.45 -26.25
C ALA A 74 12.28 17.13 -26.73
N GLY A 75 12.95 16.16 -26.12
CA GLY A 75 14.24 15.62 -26.58
C GLY A 75 14.14 14.67 -27.78
N GLY A 76 12.93 14.27 -28.19
CA GLY A 76 12.72 13.30 -29.27
C GLY A 76 13.05 11.85 -28.89
N ASP A 77 13.25 11.54 -27.60
CA ASP A 77 13.53 10.18 -27.13
C ASP A 77 12.22 9.45 -26.77
N GLU A 78 11.51 9.06 -27.83
CA GLU A 78 10.26 8.29 -27.73
C GLU A 78 10.46 6.97 -26.98
N SER A 79 11.63 6.35 -27.09
CA SER A 79 11.93 5.06 -26.43
C SER A 79 12.02 5.21 -24.92
N SER A 80 12.76 6.21 -24.43
CA SER A 80 12.84 6.50 -22.99
C SER A 80 11.51 7.02 -22.44
N PHE A 81 10.77 7.83 -23.20
CA PHE A 81 9.41 8.25 -22.84
C PHE A 81 8.49 7.03 -22.62
N MET A 82 8.41 6.11 -23.59
CA MET A 82 7.58 4.90 -23.48
C MET A 82 8.02 4.02 -22.30
N ALA A 83 9.33 3.86 -22.07
CA ALA A 83 9.87 3.04 -20.99
C ALA A 83 9.57 3.63 -19.60
N TYR A 84 9.66 4.96 -19.45
CA TYR A 84 9.29 5.67 -18.22
C TYR A 84 7.79 5.53 -17.96
N LEU A 85 6.95 5.82 -18.97
CA LEU A 85 5.50 5.78 -18.81
C LEU A 85 4.99 4.36 -18.49
N THR A 86 5.53 3.35 -19.18
CA THR A 86 5.24 1.93 -18.89
C THR A 86 5.59 1.56 -17.45
N ARG A 87 6.72 2.06 -16.91
CA ARG A 87 7.11 1.79 -15.53
C ARG A 87 6.22 2.53 -14.52
N ALA A 88 5.88 3.79 -14.79
CA ALA A 88 5.03 4.57 -13.89
C ALA A 88 3.61 4.00 -13.82
N PHE A 89 3.01 3.68 -14.98
CA PHE A 89 1.70 3.04 -15.06
C PHE A 89 1.66 1.67 -14.38
N LEU A 90 2.66 0.82 -14.60
CA LEU A 90 2.76 -0.47 -13.89
C LEU A 90 3.18 -0.32 -12.42
N SER A 91 3.61 0.84 -11.96
CA SER A 91 3.73 1.08 -10.52
C SER A 91 2.37 1.45 -9.94
N ASP A 92 1.56 2.28 -10.61
CA ASP A 92 0.23 2.73 -10.13
C ASP A 92 -0.89 1.67 -10.28
N CYS A 93 -0.94 0.95 -11.40
CA CYS A 93 -1.77 -0.24 -11.57
C CYS A 93 -1.30 -1.41 -10.72
N VAL A 94 -0.16 -1.20 -10.06
CA VAL A 94 0.32 -2.06 -9.02
C VAL A 94 0.62 -1.19 -7.77
N ASP A 95 -0.21 -0.17 -7.42
CA ASP A 95 -0.26 0.51 -6.10
C ASP A 95 -1.72 0.74 -5.58
N LYS A 96 -2.66 -0.14 -6.00
CA LYS A 96 -4.11 -0.14 -5.67
C LYS A 96 -4.69 -1.49 -5.12
N ARG A 97 -4.20 -2.67 -5.52
CA ARG A 97 -4.65 -4.03 -5.08
C ARG A 97 -4.10 -4.58 -3.74
N ARG A 98 -2.84 -4.36 -3.32
CA ARG A 98 -2.29 -4.64 -1.97
C ARG A 98 -3.05 -3.75 -0.97
N THR A 99 -3.64 -2.61 -1.40
CA THR A 99 -4.51 -1.74 -0.58
C THR A 99 -5.71 -2.52 -0.11
N ASP A 100 -6.41 -3.06 -1.11
CA ASP A 100 -7.70 -3.71 -1.00
C ASP A 100 -7.58 -5.21 -0.69
N SER A 101 -6.34 -5.73 -0.68
CA SER A 101 -6.00 -7.11 -0.35
C SER A 101 -6.13 -7.38 1.15
N PRO A 102 -7.04 -8.28 1.58
CA PRO A 102 -7.15 -8.69 2.98
C PRO A 102 -5.88 -9.34 3.51
N PHE A 103 -5.12 -10.03 2.63
CA PHE A 103 -3.83 -10.64 2.93
C PHE A 103 -2.80 -9.58 3.39
N HIS A 104 -2.72 -8.45 2.70
CA HIS A 104 -1.77 -7.39 3.09
C HIS A 104 -2.23 -6.57 4.28
N ALA A 105 -3.53 -6.32 4.42
CA ALA A 105 -4.05 -5.72 5.65
C ALA A 105 -3.67 -6.58 6.87
N TYR A 106 -3.83 -7.90 6.76
CA TYR A 106 -3.43 -8.85 7.79
C TYR A 106 -1.90 -8.90 7.99
N TYR A 107 -1.10 -8.88 6.91
CA TYR A 107 0.37 -8.82 6.99
C TYR A 107 0.88 -7.54 7.66
N ARG A 108 0.36 -6.36 7.28
CA ARG A 108 0.70 -5.08 7.90
C ARG A 108 0.38 -5.09 9.39
N HIS A 109 -0.79 -5.64 9.76
CA HIS A 109 -1.20 -5.73 11.15
C HIS A 109 -0.34 -6.72 11.95
N MET A 110 -0.09 -7.92 11.42
CA MET A 110 0.79 -8.93 12.02
C MET A 110 2.21 -8.39 12.22
N ARG A 111 2.77 -7.70 11.21
CA ARG A 111 4.06 -7.01 11.29
C ARG A 111 4.10 -6.02 12.44
N ALA A 112 3.11 -5.14 12.53
CA ALA A 112 3.03 -4.10 13.56
C ALA A 112 2.75 -4.64 14.97
N VAL A 113 2.12 -5.81 15.09
CA VAL A 113 1.90 -6.49 16.37
C VAL A 113 3.19 -7.17 16.86
N ILE A 114 3.86 -7.92 15.98
CA ILE A 114 5.14 -8.60 16.31
C ILE A 114 6.24 -7.58 16.61
N SER A 115 6.36 -6.49 15.83
CA SER A 115 7.41 -5.48 16.01
C SER A 115 7.30 -4.66 17.30
N ARG A 116 6.24 -4.83 18.09
CA ARG A 116 5.98 -4.11 19.34
C ARG A 116 6.04 -5.01 20.58
N GLU A 117 6.23 -6.32 20.43
CA GLU A 117 6.23 -7.27 21.52
C GLU A 117 7.66 -7.73 21.83
N GLU A 118 8.15 -7.42 23.03
CA GLU A 118 9.53 -7.68 23.48
C GLU A 118 9.95 -9.16 23.39
N ARG A 119 8.98 -10.09 23.45
CA ARG A 119 9.20 -11.54 23.31
C ARG A 119 9.54 -11.98 21.88
N PHE A 120 9.44 -11.08 20.90
CA PHE A 120 9.77 -11.33 19.51
C PHE A 120 10.89 -10.41 19.05
N ARG A 121 12.01 -11.00 18.64
CA ARG A 121 13.05 -10.28 17.92
C ARG A 121 12.56 -10.00 16.51
N TYR A 122 12.21 -8.76 16.21
CA TYR A 122 11.78 -8.32 14.88
C TYR A 122 12.96 -7.82 14.03
N LEU A 123 12.97 -8.11 12.72
CA LEU A 123 13.98 -7.61 11.78
C LEU A 123 13.34 -7.14 10.45
N PRO A 124 13.31 -5.83 10.15
CA PRO A 124 12.96 -5.32 8.82
C PRO A 124 14.11 -5.57 7.84
N CYS A 125 13.82 -6.07 6.63
CA CYS A 125 14.82 -6.44 5.62
C CYS A 125 14.55 -5.82 4.24
N GLY A 126 13.94 -4.62 4.20
CA GLY A 126 13.67 -3.88 2.96
C GLY A 126 12.88 -4.71 1.93
N PHE A 127 13.42 -4.82 0.71
CA PHE A 127 12.83 -5.60 -0.39
C PHE A 127 12.64 -7.09 -0.08
N GLU A 128 13.38 -7.66 0.87
CA GLU A 128 13.21 -9.07 1.30
C GLU A 128 12.07 -9.27 2.32
N GLY A 129 11.37 -8.19 2.70
CA GLY A 129 10.24 -8.21 3.62
C GLY A 129 10.64 -8.08 5.09
N SER A 130 9.84 -8.66 5.98
CA SER A 130 10.03 -8.56 7.43
C SER A 130 10.10 -9.95 8.06
N TYR A 131 11.01 -10.10 9.02
CA TYR A 131 11.31 -11.36 9.70
C TYR A 131 11.15 -11.21 11.21
N TYR A 132 11.02 -12.34 11.91
CA TYR A 132 11.00 -12.37 13.36
C TYR A 132 11.60 -13.66 13.95
N ALA A 133 11.94 -13.63 15.23
CA ALA A 133 12.30 -14.83 15.99
C ALA A 133 11.75 -14.80 17.44
N CYS A 134 11.51 -15.98 18.01
CA CYS A 134 11.14 -16.14 19.43
C CYS A 134 12.28 -16.79 20.24
N SER A 135 13.51 -16.36 19.97
CA SER A 135 14.75 -16.85 20.57
C SER A 135 15.56 -15.69 21.16
N THR A 136 16.42 -16.02 22.12
CA THR A 136 17.44 -15.12 22.68
C THR A 136 18.72 -15.03 21.85
N GLU A 137 18.87 -15.85 20.80
CA GLU A 137 20.08 -15.86 19.97
C GLU A 137 20.20 -14.58 19.10
N GLU A 138 21.36 -13.92 19.20
CA GLU A 138 21.64 -12.65 18.51
C GLU A 138 22.11 -12.84 17.05
N SER A 139 22.62 -14.00 16.67
CA SER A 139 23.08 -14.30 15.30
C SER A 139 22.30 -15.47 14.69
N LEU A 140 21.02 -15.25 14.42
CA LEU A 140 20.20 -16.18 13.65
C LEU A 140 20.25 -15.83 12.16
N ASP A 141 20.49 -16.83 11.32
CA ASP A 141 20.36 -16.72 9.86
C ASP A 141 18.89 -16.53 9.46
N ARG A 142 18.64 -15.98 8.27
CA ARG A 142 17.31 -16.01 7.65
C ARG A 142 16.92 -17.43 7.26
N LEU A 143 15.64 -17.78 7.39
CA LEU A 143 15.11 -19.05 6.92
C LEU A 143 15.46 -19.25 5.42
N PRO A 144 16.20 -20.31 5.05
CA PRO A 144 16.58 -20.53 3.65
C PRO A 144 15.36 -20.69 2.74
N GLU A 145 15.41 -20.13 1.52
CA GLU A 145 14.26 -20.07 0.60
C GLU A 145 13.63 -21.43 0.32
N ARG A 146 14.40 -22.53 0.30
CA ARG A 146 13.91 -23.90 0.14
C ARG A 146 12.89 -24.37 1.20
N TRP A 147 12.83 -23.68 2.34
CA TRP A 147 11.89 -23.91 3.43
C TRP A 147 10.75 -22.88 3.45
N CYS A 148 10.90 -21.75 2.74
CA CYS A 148 9.78 -20.90 2.40
C CYS A 148 8.92 -21.61 1.34
N GLN A 149 7.63 -21.33 1.29
CA GLN A 149 6.69 -21.97 0.37
C GLN A 149 6.46 -23.48 0.58
N GLY A 150 6.87 -24.02 1.73
CA GLY A 150 6.47 -25.37 2.14
C GLY A 150 4.95 -25.52 2.32
N ASP A 151 4.46 -26.74 2.20
CA ASP A 151 3.07 -27.10 2.49
C ASP A 151 2.85 -27.17 4.02
N PHE A 152 1.77 -26.54 4.49
CA PHE A 152 1.37 -26.51 5.90
C PHE A 152 0.41 -27.66 6.26
N SER A 153 0.03 -28.54 5.32
CA SER A 153 -0.90 -29.65 5.57
C SER A 153 -0.48 -30.61 6.69
N GLY A 154 0.84 -30.79 6.89
CA GLY A 154 1.41 -31.60 7.95
C GLY A 154 1.64 -30.89 9.29
N TRP A 155 1.35 -29.58 9.38
CA TRP A 155 1.65 -28.78 10.57
C TRP A 155 0.55 -28.91 11.62
N SER A 156 0.93 -28.83 12.90
CA SER A 156 -0.05 -28.82 13.99
C SER A 156 -0.99 -27.60 13.91
N ARG A 157 -2.31 -27.80 14.05
CA ARG A 157 -3.28 -26.69 14.08
C ARG A 157 -3.09 -25.84 15.33
N SER A 158 -3.10 -24.52 15.15
CA SER A 158 -3.09 -23.56 16.26
C SER A 158 -4.37 -23.66 17.10
N SER A 159 -4.24 -23.44 18.41
CA SER A 159 -5.36 -23.40 19.36
C SER A 159 -6.07 -22.04 19.43
N VAL A 160 -5.59 -21.02 18.70
CA VAL A 160 -6.21 -19.69 18.65
C VAL A 160 -7.57 -19.78 17.94
N PRO A 161 -8.69 -19.33 18.55
CA PRO A 161 -9.99 -19.38 17.89
C PRO A 161 -10.08 -18.40 16.69
N TYR A 162 -10.85 -18.75 15.66
CA TYR A 162 -10.99 -17.94 14.42
C TYR A 162 -11.29 -16.46 14.69
N ARG A 163 -12.25 -16.16 15.58
CA ARG A 163 -12.61 -14.77 15.92
C ARG A 163 -11.46 -13.94 16.54
N ASP A 164 -10.47 -14.62 17.11
CA ASP A 164 -9.39 -14.01 17.89
C ASP A 164 -8.10 -13.82 17.03
N ILE A 165 -8.02 -14.41 15.82
CA ILE A 165 -6.84 -14.34 14.94
C ILE A 165 -6.52 -12.92 14.45
N HIS A 166 -7.48 -12.01 14.50
CA HIS A 166 -7.31 -10.60 14.14
C HIS A 166 -6.91 -9.72 15.33
N GLY A 167 -7.00 -10.21 16.57
CA GLY A 167 -6.59 -9.46 17.76
C GLY A 167 -5.10 -9.65 18.07
N ASN A 168 -4.45 -8.63 18.64
CA ASN A 168 -3.02 -8.66 18.96
C ASN A 168 -2.62 -9.93 19.75
N SER A 169 -3.40 -10.35 20.73
CA SER A 169 -3.14 -11.55 21.53
C SER A 169 -3.18 -12.83 20.71
N GLY A 170 -4.15 -12.97 19.80
CA GLY A 170 -4.24 -14.10 18.87
C GLY A 170 -3.12 -14.09 17.84
N MET A 171 -2.77 -12.92 17.29
CA MET A 171 -1.64 -12.75 16.38
C MET A 171 -0.30 -13.15 17.01
N LEU A 172 -0.02 -12.72 18.25
CA LEU A 172 1.19 -13.11 18.96
C LEU A 172 1.19 -14.61 19.32
N ALA A 173 0.03 -15.18 19.68
CA ALA A 173 -0.09 -16.62 19.90
C ALA A 173 0.13 -17.42 18.59
N LEU A 174 -0.35 -16.93 17.45
CA LEU A 174 -0.10 -17.52 16.13
C LEU A 174 1.38 -17.41 15.74
N ALA A 175 2.00 -16.25 15.95
CA ALA A 175 3.42 -16.04 15.71
C ALA A 175 4.30 -16.98 16.55
N ARG A 176 3.94 -17.19 17.82
CA ARG A 176 4.62 -18.16 18.69
C ARG A 176 4.37 -19.61 18.27
N HIS A 177 3.14 -19.97 17.91
CA HIS A 177 2.81 -21.32 17.43
C HIS A 177 3.58 -21.65 16.14
N PHE A 178 3.61 -20.72 15.18
CA PHE A 178 4.38 -20.88 13.94
C PHE A 178 5.89 -21.01 14.21
N TRP A 179 6.42 -20.26 15.18
CA TRP A 179 7.81 -20.43 15.61
C TRP A 179 8.07 -21.83 16.17
N ASP A 180 7.26 -22.26 17.14
CA ASP A 180 7.43 -23.56 17.81
C ASP A 180 7.25 -24.74 16.84
N GLU A 181 6.37 -24.62 15.85
CA GLU A 181 6.21 -25.63 14.79
C GLU A 181 7.35 -25.58 13.78
N SER A 182 7.80 -24.40 13.33
CA SER A 182 8.98 -24.25 12.46
C SER A 182 10.21 -24.92 13.07
N LEU A 183 10.44 -24.71 14.38
CA LEU A 183 11.55 -25.33 15.10
C LEU A 183 11.44 -26.85 15.17
N ARG A 184 10.23 -27.43 15.29
CA ARG A 184 10.02 -28.88 15.24
C ARG A 184 10.30 -29.48 13.86
N GLN A 185 9.89 -28.78 12.79
CA GLN A 185 10.01 -29.27 11.42
C GLN A 185 11.43 -29.11 10.86
N ILE A 186 12.09 -27.99 11.17
CA ILE A 186 13.40 -27.64 10.61
C ILE A 186 14.56 -28.06 11.53
N LEU A 187 14.28 -28.28 12.83
CA LEU A 187 15.26 -28.66 13.87
C LEU A 187 16.41 -27.67 14.06
N ALA A 188 16.20 -26.41 13.66
CA ALA A 188 17.13 -25.30 13.84
C ALA A 188 16.35 -23.98 13.99
N GLU A 189 16.95 -23.01 14.68
CA GLU A 189 16.40 -21.67 14.80
C GLU A 189 16.82 -20.80 13.61
N TYR A 190 15.86 -20.06 13.06
CA TYR A 190 16.06 -19.14 11.94
C TYR A 190 15.17 -17.91 12.14
N LEU A 191 15.58 -16.74 11.64
CA LEU A 191 14.67 -15.62 11.45
C LEU A 191 13.57 -16.04 10.46
N LEU A 192 12.33 -16.08 10.94
CA LEU A 192 11.16 -16.53 10.19
C LEU A 192 10.50 -15.35 9.46
N PRO A 193 10.26 -15.45 8.15
CA PRO A 193 9.57 -14.40 7.40
C PRO A 193 8.09 -14.27 7.81
N ILE A 194 7.64 -13.06 8.12
CA ILE A 194 6.25 -12.75 8.49
C ILE A 194 5.28 -13.09 7.35
N ARG A 195 5.73 -13.05 6.08
CA ARG A 195 4.93 -13.51 4.93
C ARG A 195 4.54 -14.98 5.03
N GLU A 196 5.42 -15.85 5.54
CA GLU A 196 5.13 -17.28 5.68
C GLU A 196 4.24 -17.54 6.91
N LEU A 197 4.42 -16.78 7.99
CA LEU A 197 3.46 -16.79 9.11
C LEU A 197 2.05 -16.43 8.62
N VAL A 198 1.90 -15.35 7.84
CA VAL A 198 0.58 -14.96 7.30
C VAL A 198 0.00 -16.07 6.42
N ARG A 199 0.81 -16.67 5.53
CA ARG A 199 0.38 -17.82 4.72
C ARG A 199 -0.05 -19.02 5.58
N PHE A 200 0.67 -19.32 6.67
CA PHE A 200 0.28 -20.35 7.62
C PHE A 200 -1.07 -20.04 8.30
N VAL A 201 -1.32 -18.80 8.70
CA VAL A 201 -2.63 -18.39 9.23
C VAL A 201 -3.71 -18.53 8.15
N THR A 202 -3.47 -18.04 6.93
CA THR A 202 -4.42 -18.12 5.83
C THR A 202 -4.72 -19.57 5.38
N PHE A 203 -3.77 -20.49 5.57
CA PHE A 203 -3.99 -21.93 5.38
C PHE A 203 -4.76 -22.56 6.54
N SER A 204 -4.45 -22.17 7.79
CA SER A 204 -5.04 -22.73 9.00
C SER A 204 -6.46 -22.21 9.31
N TYR A 205 -6.81 -21.05 8.75
CA TYR A 205 -8.07 -20.35 8.99
C TYR A 205 -8.63 -19.83 7.65
N PRO A 206 -9.94 -20.05 7.35
CA PRO A 206 -10.56 -19.59 6.11
C PRO A 206 -10.76 -18.07 6.12
N MET A 207 -9.68 -17.32 5.93
CA MET A 207 -9.64 -15.86 6.05
C MET A 207 -10.06 -15.11 4.79
N LEU A 208 -10.21 -15.80 3.65
CA LEU A 208 -10.84 -15.25 2.46
C LEU A 208 -12.21 -15.89 2.29
N VAL A 209 -13.23 -15.05 2.09
CA VAL A 209 -14.34 -15.45 1.24
C VAL A 209 -13.76 -15.60 -0.16
N THR A 210 -13.37 -16.82 -0.52
CA THR A 210 -13.35 -17.17 -1.93
C THR A 210 -14.77 -17.02 -2.43
N ALA A 211 -15.02 -15.97 -3.20
CA ALA A 211 -16.15 -15.96 -4.11
C ALA A 211 -16.01 -17.24 -4.94
N VAL A 212 -16.89 -18.20 -4.69
CA VAL A 212 -17.05 -19.35 -5.58
C VAL A 212 -17.54 -18.73 -6.88
N VAL A 213 -16.62 -18.52 -7.82
CA VAL A 213 -17.00 -18.17 -9.19
C VAL A 213 -17.72 -19.39 -9.69
N ASP A 214 -19.04 -19.26 -9.82
CA ASP A 214 -19.93 -20.36 -10.12
C ASP A 214 -19.75 -20.78 -11.58
N HIS A 215 -18.71 -21.59 -11.82
CA HIS A 215 -18.41 -22.20 -13.12
C HIS A 215 -19.37 -23.36 -13.38
N GLY A 216 -20.66 -23.07 -13.52
CA GLY A 216 -21.67 -24.12 -13.57
C GLY A 216 -23.07 -23.70 -13.99
N ALA A 217 -23.26 -23.58 -15.30
CA ALA A 217 -24.48 -23.98 -16.03
C ALA A 217 -25.83 -23.29 -15.74
N ASP A 218 -26.62 -23.16 -16.82
CA ASP A 218 -28.07 -22.97 -16.73
C ASP A 218 -28.71 -24.00 -15.79
N THR A 219 -29.38 -23.55 -14.73
CA THR A 219 -30.58 -24.24 -14.25
C THR A 219 -31.55 -23.30 -13.56
N GLU A 220 -32.83 -23.58 -13.74
CA GLU A 220 -33.92 -22.66 -13.44
C GLU A 220 -34.28 -22.61 -11.94
N ARG A 221 -34.82 -21.47 -11.52
CA ARG A 221 -35.80 -21.30 -10.42
C ARG A 221 -35.73 -22.27 -9.23
N SER A 222 -35.28 -21.76 -8.08
CA SER A 222 -35.94 -22.10 -6.82
C SER A 222 -35.99 -20.90 -5.88
N GLU A 223 -37.19 -20.48 -5.50
CA GLU A 223 -37.39 -19.52 -4.42
C GLU A 223 -37.20 -20.21 -3.07
N GLY A 224 -36.50 -19.56 -2.14
CA GLY A 224 -36.37 -20.03 -0.76
C GLY A 224 -35.14 -20.88 -0.46
N ALA A 225 -33.96 -20.25 -0.42
CA ALA A 225 -32.77 -20.80 0.22
C ALA A 225 -32.42 -20.00 1.49
N THR A 226 -32.53 -20.65 2.65
CA THR A 226 -32.07 -20.12 3.94
C THR A 226 -30.54 -19.98 3.91
N TYR A 227 -29.99 -18.89 4.47
CA TYR A 227 -28.54 -18.73 4.64
C TYR A 227 -27.97 -19.73 5.66
N GLY A 228 -27.76 -20.97 5.23
CA GLY A 228 -26.94 -21.96 5.92
C GLY A 228 -25.49 -21.76 5.51
N VAL A 229 -24.63 -21.39 6.45
CA VAL A 229 -23.17 -21.38 6.25
C VAL A 229 -22.70 -22.84 6.15
N ALA A 230 -22.64 -23.37 4.94
CA ALA A 230 -22.15 -24.71 4.67
C ALA A 230 -20.62 -24.73 4.69
N ASP A 231 -20.06 -25.65 5.47
CA ASP A 231 -18.63 -25.78 5.79
C ASP A 231 -17.84 -26.40 4.62
N HIS A 232 -17.83 -25.71 3.48
CA HIS A 232 -17.16 -26.16 2.26
C HIS A 232 -15.72 -25.65 2.20
N LEU A 233 -14.83 -26.35 2.91
CA LEU A 233 -13.39 -26.25 2.72
C LEU A 233 -13.05 -26.59 1.26
N LEU A 234 -12.44 -25.65 0.54
CA LEU A 234 -11.91 -25.91 -0.81
C LEU A 234 -10.81 -26.98 -0.76
N PRO A 235 -10.68 -27.83 -1.81
CA PRO A 235 -9.58 -28.77 -1.94
C PRO A 235 -8.22 -28.06 -1.80
N PRO A 236 -7.26 -28.59 -1.01
CA PRO A 236 -5.97 -27.93 -0.76
C PRO A 236 -5.19 -27.56 -2.03
N GLU A 237 -5.35 -28.36 -3.08
CA GLU A 237 -4.71 -28.18 -4.40
C GLU A 237 -5.24 -26.92 -5.12
N LEU A 238 -6.55 -26.66 -5.07
CA LEU A 238 -7.16 -25.44 -5.63
C LEU A 238 -6.79 -24.20 -4.82
N VAL A 239 -6.66 -24.32 -3.49
CA VAL A 239 -6.16 -23.24 -2.64
C VAL A 239 -4.70 -22.92 -2.99
N ALA A 240 -3.84 -23.93 -3.12
CA ALA A 240 -2.43 -23.75 -3.48
C ALA A 240 -2.25 -23.11 -4.87
N GLU A 241 -3.05 -23.51 -5.87
CA GLU A 241 -2.95 -22.94 -7.22
C GLU A 241 -3.50 -21.49 -7.28
N ALA A 242 -4.64 -21.21 -6.62
CA ALA A 242 -5.17 -19.86 -6.50
C ALA A 242 -4.20 -18.93 -5.76
N TRP A 243 -3.55 -19.41 -4.69
CA TRP A 243 -2.53 -18.63 -3.97
C TRP A 243 -1.26 -18.43 -4.79
N SER A 244 -0.84 -19.40 -5.60
CA SER A 244 0.35 -19.25 -6.46
C SER A 244 0.15 -18.17 -7.53
N ARG A 245 -1.09 -17.99 -8.00
CA ARG A 245 -1.48 -16.89 -8.91
C ARG A 245 -1.64 -15.56 -8.17
N GLN A 246 -2.36 -15.55 -7.04
CA GLN A 246 -2.52 -14.34 -6.23
C GLN A 246 -1.18 -13.80 -5.74
N SER A 247 -0.27 -14.64 -5.24
CA SER A 247 1.00 -14.21 -4.63
C SER A 247 1.94 -13.47 -5.59
N ARG A 248 1.84 -13.68 -6.90
CA ARG A 248 2.54 -12.87 -7.91
C ARG A 248 1.81 -11.55 -8.21
N ALA A 249 0.49 -11.62 -8.36
CA ALA A 249 -0.38 -10.50 -8.71
C ALA A 249 -0.61 -9.49 -7.57
N LEU A 250 -0.12 -9.81 -6.39
CA LEU A 250 -0.31 -9.09 -5.13
C LEU A 250 0.87 -8.17 -4.77
N GLU A 251 1.92 -8.07 -5.57
CA GLU A 251 3.23 -7.66 -5.03
C GLU A 251 3.56 -6.16 -4.96
N PHE A 252 2.84 -5.17 -5.54
CA PHE A 252 3.23 -3.73 -5.39
C PHE A 252 2.20 -2.80 -4.72
N ASP A 253 1.06 -3.31 -4.43
CA ASP A 253 -0.18 -2.72 -4.82
C ASP A 253 -0.91 -1.82 -3.74
N VAL A 254 -0.27 -1.04 -2.81
CA VAL A 254 -0.98 -0.37 -1.65
C VAL A 254 -1.31 1.13 -1.77
N VAL A 255 -0.28 1.97 -1.84
CA VAL A 255 -0.02 2.86 -0.68
C VAL A 255 -0.90 4.13 -0.66
N ASP A 256 -1.42 4.57 -1.80
CA ASP A 256 -1.66 6.01 -2.02
C ASP A 256 -3.07 6.52 -1.72
N THR A 257 -4.14 5.82 -2.12
CA THR A 257 -5.54 6.31 -1.96
C THR A 257 -5.96 6.50 -0.51
N GLN A 258 -5.31 5.77 0.39
CA GLN A 258 -5.58 5.75 1.81
C GLN A 258 -4.93 6.92 2.57
N LEU A 259 -3.86 7.51 2.02
CA LEU A 259 -3.06 8.56 2.65
C LEU A 259 -3.67 9.97 2.48
N GLU A 260 -4.32 10.25 1.35
CA GLU A 260 -4.92 11.57 1.08
C GLU A 260 -6.14 11.87 1.98
N SER A 261 -6.97 10.85 2.25
CA SER A 261 -8.16 10.98 3.12
C SER A 261 -7.76 11.42 4.54
N LEU A 262 -6.69 10.81 5.07
CA LEU A 262 -6.13 11.15 6.37
C LEU A 262 -5.65 12.61 6.44
N ALA A 263 -5.03 13.10 5.35
CA ALA A 263 -4.56 14.48 5.28
C ALA A 263 -5.73 15.48 5.35
N ARG A 264 -6.84 15.20 4.66
CA ARG A 264 -8.06 16.04 4.71
C ARG A 264 -8.65 16.08 6.13
N GLU A 265 -8.76 14.94 6.81
CA GLU A 265 -9.22 14.88 8.20
C GLU A 265 -8.30 15.62 9.17
N CYS A 266 -6.98 15.52 8.96
CA CYS A 266 -6.00 16.23 9.78
C CYS A 266 -6.15 17.75 9.63
N VAL A 267 -6.33 18.24 8.40
CA VAL A 267 -6.54 19.67 8.12
C VAL A 267 -7.86 20.15 8.73
N ALA A 268 -8.94 19.37 8.64
CA ALA A 268 -10.22 19.73 9.26
C ALA A 268 -10.13 19.92 10.79
N ALA A 269 -9.21 19.19 11.46
CA ALA A 269 -8.97 19.30 12.89
C ALA A 269 -8.08 20.50 13.30
N LEU A 270 -7.42 21.18 12.36
CA LEU A 270 -6.62 22.38 12.63
C LEU A 270 -7.49 23.64 12.62
N THR A 271 -7.26 24.53 13.58
CA THR A 271 -7.86 25.88 13.56
C THR A 271 -7.25 26.73 12.42
N GLY A 272 -7.99 27.70 11.89
CA GLY A 272 -7.49 28.56 10.81
C GLY A 272 -6.16 29.27 11.12
N ARG A 273 -5.91 29.63 12.40
CA ARG A 273 -4.62 30.20 12.84
C ARG A 273 -3.49 29.17 12.82
N GLN A 274 -3.76 27.92 13.19
CA GLN A 274 -2.80 26.82 13.10
C GLN A 274 -2.46 26.47 11.65
N LYS A 275 -3.45 26.41 10.74
CA LYS A 275 -3.22 26.16 9.30
C LYS A 275 -2.28 27.20 8.70
N LEU A 276 -2.57 28.48 8.94
CA LEU A 276 -1.79 29.61 8.42
C LEU A 276 -0.38 29.68 9.01
N VAL A 277 -0.21 29.37 10.30
CA VAL A 277 1.13 29.27 10.93
C VAL A 277 1.92 28.09 10.40
N LEU A 278 1.27 26.96 10.13
CA LEU A 278 1.91 25.75 9.60
C LEU A 278 2.37 25.95 8.15
N ASP A 279 1.54 26.57 7.30
CA ASP A 279 1.90 26.98 5.94
C ASP A 279 3.06 27.98 5.89
N LEU A 280 3.00 29.08 6.64
CA LEU A 280 4.08 30.06 6.64
C LEU A 280 5.41 29.51 7.20
N TYR A 281 5.35 28.48 8.06
CA TYR A 281 6.53 27.78 8.57
C TYR A 281 7.10 26.78 7.55
N ASP A 282 6.25 26.17 6.72
CA ASP A 282 6.67 25.32 5.58
C ASP A 282 7.42 26.12 4.51
N GLN A 283 7.10 27.42 4.35
CA GLN A 283 7.84 28.38 3.52
C GLN A 283 9.18 28.83 4.15
N GLU A 284 9.74 28.05 5.07
CA GLU A 284 11.00 28.28 5.81
C GLU A 284 11.13 29.61 6.59
N LEU A 285 10.03 30.36 6.79
CA LEU A 285 10.05 31.61 7.54
C LEU A 285 10.31 31.39 9.04
N THR A 286 11.09 32.30 9.64
CA THR A 286 11.33 32.28 11.09
C THR A 286 10.07 32.61 11.89
N LEU A 287 9.99 32.17 13.15
CA LEU A 287 8.82 32.42 14.00
C LEU A 287 8.57 33.92 14.22
N GLU A 288 9.63 34.72 14.20
CA GLU A 288 9.63 36.18 14.29
C GLU A 288 9.13 36.86 12.99
N GLU A 289 9.37 36.26 11.83
CA GLU A 289 8.82 36.71 10.54
C GLU A 289 7.34 36.37 10.43
N ILE A 290 6.96 35.14 10.81
CA ILE A 290 5.56 34.72 10.87
C ILE A 290 4.79 35.60 11.88
N ALA A 291 5.36 35.90 13.05
CA ALA A 291 4.73 36.78 14.03
C ALA A 291 4.46 38.18 13.46
N ARG A 292 5.47 38.80 12.82
CA ARG A 292 5.30 40.11 12.17
C ARG A 292 4.28 40.07 11.04
N ARG A 293 4.28 39.02 10.20
CA ARG A 293 3.37 38.86 9.07
C ARG A 293 1.91 38.63 9.49
N LEU A 294 1.69 38.17 10.72
CA LEU A 294 0.39 37.88 11.30
C LEU A 294 -0.07 38.91 12.36
N ASP A 295 0.65 40.03 12.49
CA ASP A 295 0.48 41.11 13.49
C ASP A 295 0.42 40.62 14.95
N GLU A 296 1.27 39.64 15.27
CA GLU A 296 1.38 39.03 16.59
C GLU A 296 2.48 39.70 17.43
N LYS A 297 2.25 39.78 18.74
CA LYS A 297 3.15 40.46 19.69
C LYS A 297 4.53 39.81 19.84
N GLY A 298 4.76 38.62 19.28
CA GLY A 298 6.06 37.96 19.27
C GLY A 298 6.00 36.48 18.89
N PRO A 299 7.18 35.84 18.70
CA PRO A 299 7.33 34.47 18.22
C PRO A 299 6.70 33.42 19.16
N SER A 300 6.57 33.72 20.46
CA SER A 300 6.01 32.78 21.44
C SER A 300 4.58 32.34 21.12
N ASN A 301 3.75 33.22 20.55
CA ASN A 301 2.37 32.86 20.16
C ASN A 301 2.36 31.97 18.90
N ILE A 302 3.26 32.23 17.96
CA ILE A 302 3.46 31.39 16.76
C ILE A 302 3.96 30.01 17.16
N HIS A 303 4.94 29.93 18.06
CA HIS A 303 5.45 28.67 18.59
C HIS A 303 4.35 27.84 19.25
N TYR A 304 3.47 28.47 20.03
CA TYR A 304 2.31 27.80 20.64
C TYR A 304 1.39 27.19 19.57
N HIS A 305 1.00 27.95 18.55
CA HIS A 305 0.16 27.46 17.46
C HIS A 305 0.83 26.37 16.62
N LEU A 306 2.11 26.52 16.25
CA LEU A 306 2.87 25.53 15.49
C LEU A 306 3.03 24.22 16.27
N LYS A 307 3.33 24.29 17.56
CA LYS A 307 3.44 23.12 18.45
C LYS A 307 2.11 22.37 18.54
N ALA A 308 1.00 23.10 18.66
CA ALA A 308 -0.33 22.51 18.67
C ALA A 308 -0.68 21.87 17.30
N ALA A 309 -0.36 22.53 16.18
CA ALA A 309 -0.57 21.98 14.83
C ALA A 309 0.22 20.68 14.59
N ARG A 310 1.51 20.67 14.96
CA ARG A 310 2.37 19.48 14.91
C ARG A 310 1.88 18.36 15.83
N SER A 311 1.23 18.69 16.95
CA SER A 311 0.60 17.68 17.81
C SER A 311 -0.60 17.02 17.14
N VAL A 312 -1.43 17.77 16.42
CA VAL A 312 -2.57 17.23 15.65
C VAL A 312 -2.07 16.37 14.48
N LEU A 313 -1.07 16.84 13.73
CA LEU A 313 -0.40 16.06 12.68
C LEU A 313 0.08 14.70 13.20
N LYS A 314 0.87 14.69 14.29
CA LYS A 314 1.39 13.46 14.90
C LYS A 314 0.29 12.57 15.45
N GLN A 315 -0.78 13.14 16.00
CA GLN A 315 -1.93 12.37 16.48
C GLN A 315 -2.70 11.72 15.34
N ARG A 316 -2.84 12.40 14.19
CA ARG A 316 -3.58 11.89 13.02
C ARG A 316 -2.77 10.89 12.22
N TRP A 317 -1.49 11.19 11.93
CA TRP A 317 -0.56 10.20 11.38
C TRP A 317 -0.47 8.97 12.28
N GLY A 318 -0.44 9.17 13.61
CA GLY A 318 -0.43 8.12 14.63
C GLY A 318 -1.68 7.21 14.69
N LEU A 319 -2.69 7.42 13.82
CA LEU A 319 -3.81 6.50 13.60
C LEU A 319 -3.56 5.53 12.43
N TRP A 320 -2.55 5.81 11.60
CA TRP A 320 -2.18 5.05 10.40
C TRP A 320 -0.77 4.47 10.50
N GLY A 321 0.21 5.30 10.87
CA GLY A 321 1.51 4.89 11.40
C GLY A 321 1.50 4.78 12.93
N PRO A 322 2.53 4.18 13.57
CA PRO A 322 2.65 4.14 15.03
C PRO A 322 2.95 5.54 15.62
N PRO A 323 2.39 5.91 16.78
CA PRO A 323 2.86 7.09 17.51
C PRO A 323 4.19 6.80 18.23
N VAL A 324 5.30 7.02 17.51
CA VAL A 324 6.68 7.18 18.01
C VAL A 324 7.32 5.93 18.66
N LEU A 325 8.19 5.26 17.91
CA LEU A 325 9.41 4.64 18.45
C LEU A 325 10.63 5.25 17.76
N ARG A 326 11.70 5.48 18.53
CA ARG A 326 12.85 6.32 18.14
C ARG A 326 13.82 5.68 17.14
N GLU A 327 13.45 4.53 16.60
CA GLU A 327 14.35 3.55 15.97
C GLU A 327 14.01 3.26 14.49
N PHE A 328 12.94 3.88 13.95
CA PHE A 328 12.52 3.77 12.53
C PHE A 328 12.76 5.05 11.72
N ALA A 329 13.83 5.79 12.04
CA ALA A 329 14.10 7.13 11.54
C ALA A 329 14.39 7.27 10.03
N GLU A 330 14.42 6.18 9.26
CA GLU A 330 14.76 6.19 7.81
C GLU A 330 13.66 5.57 6.92
N VAL A 331 12.54 5.09 7.49
CA VAL A 331 11.42 4.50 6.73
C VAL A 331 10.08 5.19 7.05
N ASP A 332 9.94 5.78 8.25
CA ASP A 332 8.79 6.64 8.58
C ASP A 332 8.89 8.02 7.91
N GLU A 333 10.01 8.40 7.27
CA GLU A 333 10.19 9.75 6.71
C GLU A 333 9.48 9.94 5.37
N GLU A 334 9.56 9.02 4.41
CA GLU A 334 9.03 9.21 3.04
C GLU A 334 7.48 9.18 3.01
N GLU A 335 6.84 8.21 3.65
CA GLU A 335 5.38 8.12 3.76
C GLU A 335 4.79 9.27 4.62
N PHE A 336 5.45 9.64 5.73
CA PHE A 336 5.04 10.82 6.52
C PHE A 336 5.24 12.13 5.75
N PHE A 337 6.29 12.23 4.92
CA PHE A 337 6.56 13.40 4.10
C PHE A 337 5.46 13.58 3.06
N LEU A 338 5.08 12.54 2.32
CA LEU A 338 3.94 12.57 1.40
C LEU A 338 2.63 12.98 2.11
N PHE A 339 2.37 12.46 3.32
CA PHE A 339 1.23 12.88 4.12
C PHE A 339 1.30 14.34 4.56
N TYR A 340 2.48 14.78 5.02
CA TYR A 340 2.73 16.14 5.50
C TYR A 340 2.59 17.16 4.37
N GLU A 341 3.22 16.94 3.21
CA GLU A 341 3.05 17.76 2.00
C GLU A 341 1.58 17.86 1.60
N THR A 342 0.86 16.73 1.63
CA THR A 342 -0.58 16.70 1.34
C THR A 342 -1.37 17.57 2.33
N VAL A 343 -1.10 17.51 3.64
CA VAL A 343 -1.72 18.39 4.65
C VAL A 343 -1.39 19.87 4.40
N ILE A 344 -0.13 20.20 4.11
CA ILE A 344 0.30 21.58 3.82
C ILE A 344 -0.44 22.12 2.59
N SER A 345 -0.57 21.33 1.53
CA SER A 345 -1.27 21.72 0.30
C SER A 345 -2.74 22.07 0.54
N PHE A 346 -3.41 21.41 1.49
CA PHE A 346 -4.78 21.76 1.88
C PHE A 346 -4.85 23.01 2.77
N CYS A 347 -3.88 23.21 3.66
CA CYS A 347 -3.78 24.43 4.47
C CYS A 347 -3.64 25.69 3.59
N LYS A 348 -2.74 25.65 2.59
CA LYS A 348 -2.53 26.72 1.59
C LYS A 348 -3.82 27.08 0.83
N ARG A 349 -4.54 26.06 0.34
CA ARG A 349 -5.81 26.24 -0.38
C ARG A 349 -6.91 26.90 0.45
N GLU A 350 -6.99 26.61 1.76
CA GLU A 350 -7.99 27.23 2.65
C GLU A 350 -7.68 28.68 3.03
N SER A 351 -6.40 29.07 3.17
CA SER A 351 -6.01 30.45 3.49
C SER A 351 -6.22 31.40 2.31
N GLU A 352 -5.90 30.96 1.09
CA GLU A 352 -6.13 31.73 -0.14
C GLU A 352 -7.62 31.96 -0.41
N GLY A 353 -8.46 30.95 -0.15
CA GLY A 353 -9.92 31.03 -0.31
C GLY A 353 -10.64 31.98 0.66
N ARG A 354 -9.96 32.48 1.70
CA ARG A 354 -10.50 33.45 2.68
C ARG A 354 -9.93 34.87 2.57
N SER A 355 -9.04 35.11 1.60
CA SER A 355 -8.49 36.45 1.30
C SER A 355 -9.18 37.12 0.10
N LYS A 356 -10.37 36.62 -0.27
CA LYS A 356 -11.38 37.25 -1.12
C LYS A 356 -12.65 37.45 -0.29
#